data_AF-A0A967WU33-F1
#
_entry.id   AF-A0A967WU33-F1
#
_cell.length_a   1.000
_cell.length_b   1.000
_cell.length_c   1.000
_cell.angle_alpha   90.00
_cell.angle_beta   90.00
_cell.angle_gamma   90.00
#
_symmetry.space_group_name_H-M   'P 1'
#
loop_
_entity.id
_entity.type
_entity.pdbx_description
1 polymer ?
#
loop_
_entity_poly.entity_id
_entity_poly.type
_entity_poly.pdbx_seq_one_letter_code
_entity_poly.pdbx_strand_id
1 'polypeptide(L)'
;PWLVAGQEASSLAWRPVKGTLQRAVYSLLLDGQQVTGTISLIYSKDRLPEGQERDSLVRFLHTVGQAMGLVGELALTKQRMSQLGLFYQVAQAMASTFDLHSALDAT
;
A
#
# COMPACT_ATOMS: atom_id res chain seq x y z
N PRO A 1 -2.88 -15.82 -0.52
CA PRO A 1 -3.50 -14.48 -0.73
C PRO A 1 -5.02 -14.64 -0.57
N TRP A 2 -5.67 -13.79 0.21
CA TRP A 2 -7.12 -13.86 0.42
C TRP A 2 -7.84 -13.15 -0.73
N LEU A 3 -8.78 -13.83 -1.37
CA LEU A 3 -9.60 -13.31 -2.46
C LEU A 3 -11.03 -13.10 -1.95
N VAL A 4 -11.60 -11.92 -2.19
CA VAL A 4 -12.99 -11.59 -1.82
C VAL A 4 -13.84 -11.56 -3.08
N ALA A 5 -14.89 -12.38 -3.12
CA ALA A 5 -15.82 -12.42 -4.24
C ALA A 5 -16.74 -11.19 -4.22
N GLY A 6 -16.62 -10.34 -5.24
CA GLY A 6 -17.54 -9.23 -5.51
C GLY A 6 -17.19 -7.89 -4.87
N GLN A 7 -17.58 -6.80 -5.54
CA GLN A 7 -17.46 -5.40 -5.09
C GLN A 7 -18.41 -5.04 -3.94
N GLU A 8 -19.30 -5.95 -3.52
CA GLU A 8 -20.47 -5.60 -2.70
C GLU A 8 -20.32 -5.72 -1.19
N ALA A 9 -19.19 -6.18 -0.67
CA ALA A 9 -19.02 -6.23 0.78
C ALA A 9 -17.84 -5.37 1.21
N SER A 10 -18.09 -4.07 1.39
CA SER A 10 -17.39 -3.34 2.44
C SER A 10 -17.79 -3.98 3.78
N SER A 11 -17.18 -5.12 4.10
CA SER A 11 -17.48 -5.88 5.29
C SER A 11 -16.78 -5.19 6.45
N LEU A 12 -17.37 -4.10 6.93
CA LEU A 12 -16.98 -3.56 8.22
C LEU A 12 -17.29 -4.61 9.27
N ALA A 13 -16.24 -5.26 9.77
CA ALA A 13 -16.35 -6.16 10.90
C ALA A 13 -16.22 -5.35 12.18
N TRP A 14 -17.18 -5.51 13.08
CA TRP A 14 -17.19 -4.84 14.37
C TRP A 14 -16.83 -5.86 15.44
N ARG A 15 -15.85 -5.54 16.28
CA ARG A 15 -15.45 -6.41 17.38
C ARG A 15 -15.23 -5.61 18.66
N PRO A 16 -15.82 -6.03 19.80
CA PRO A 16 -15.49 -5.40 21.07
C PRO A 16 -14.01 -5.62 21.40
N VAL A 17 -13.36 -4.57 21.90
CA VAL A 17 -11.98 -4.66 22.37
C VAL A 17 -12.00 -5.23 23.79
N LYS A 18 -11.29 -6.34 24.01
CA LYS A 18 -11.31 -7.03 25.31
C LYS A 18 -10.78 -6.10 26.40
N GLY A 19 -11.49 -6.04 27.53
CA GLY A 19 -11.08 -5.24 28.68
C GLY A 19 -11.31 -3.74 28.55
N THR A 20 -11.98 -3.27 27.48
CA THR A 20 -12.33 -1.85 27.32
C THR A 20 -13.81 -1.69 26.92
N LEU A 21 -14.33 -0.46 27.06
CA LEU A 21 -15.66 -0.07 26.57
C LEU A 21 -15.62 0.34 25.09
N GLN A 22 -14.64 -0.12 24.33
CA GLN A 22 -14.43 0.29 22.94
C GLN A 22 -14.80 -0.83 21.96
N ARG A 23 -15.11 -0.44 20.73
CA ARG A 23 -15.26 -1.34 19.59
C ARG A 23 -14.26 -1.02 18.51
N ALA A 24 -13.60 -2.06 18.02
CA ALA A 24 -12.77 -2.00 16.83
C ALA A 24 -13.64 -2.24 15.59
N VAL A 25 -13.40 -1.43 14.56
CA VAL A 25 -14.00 -1.54 13.24
C VAL A 25 -12.89 -1.88 12.28
N TYR A 26 -13.03 -2.98 11.57
CA TYR A 26 -12.05 -3.43 10.59
C TYR A 26 -12.61 -3.25 9.20
N SER A 27 -11.84 -2.59 8.34
CA SER A 27 -12.10 -2.48 6.91
C SER A 27 -10.94 -3.12 6.15
N LEU A 28 -11.27 -3.95 5.17
CA LEU A 28 -10.27 -4.57 4.30
C LEU A 28 -9.85 -3.55 3.23
N LEU A 29 -8.55 -3.48 2.97
CA LEU A 29 -8.03 -2.80 1.80
C LEU A 29 -7.94 -3.82 0.67
N LEU A 30 -8.62 -3.51 -0.44
CA LEU A 30 -8.70 -4.39 -1.59
C LEU A 30 -7.97 -3.74 -2.77
N ASP A 31 -7.21 -4.57 -3.49
CA ASP A 31 -6.73 -4.28 -4.83
C ASP A 31 -7.40 -5.27 -5.79
N GLY A 32 -8.39 -4.78 -6.55
CA GLY A 32 -9.32 -5.64 -7.27
C GLY A 32 -10.05 -6.61 -6.33
N GLN A 33 -9.73 -7.89 -6.41
CA GLN A 33 -10.28 -8.95 -5.55
C GLN A 33 -9.32 -9.38 -4.43
N GLN A 34 -8.09 -8.87 -4.41
CA GLN A 34 -7.06 -9.28 -3.48
C GLN A 34 -7.03 -8.39 -2.25
N VAL A 35 -7.05 -8.99 -1.05
CA VAL A 35 -6.82 -8.25 0.19
C VAL A 35 -5.34 -7.88 0.29
N THR A 36 -5.05 -6.59 0.31
CA THR A 36 -3.68 -6.05 0.43
C THR A 36 -3.36 -5.53 1.82
N GLY A 37 -4.38 -5.28 2.65
CA GLY A 37 -4.20 -4.82 4.01
C GLY A 37 -5.50 -4.65 4.77
N THR A 38 -5.41 -4.07 5.97
CA THR A 38 -6.57 -3.79 6.82
C THR A 38 -6.40 -2.45 7.52
N ILE A 39 -7.46 -1.64 7.57
CA ILE A 39 -7.54 -0.47 8.44
C ILE A 39 -8.42 -0.82 9.63
N SER A 40 -7.94 -0.50 10.84
CA SER A 40 -8.71 -0.64 12.07
C SER A 40 -8.94 0.71 12.72
N LEU A 41 -10.19 1.00 13.07
CA LEU A 41 -10.58 2.17 13.86
C LEU A 41 -11.12 1.73 15.21
N ILE A 42 -10.89 2.53 16.25
CA ILE A 42 -11.38 2.25 17.60
C ILE A 42 -12.35 3.35 18.00
N TYR A 43 -13.58 2.97 18.33
CA TYR A 43 -14.63 3.86 18.80
C TYR A 43 -14.98 3.55 20.25
N SER A 44 -15.35 4.59 21.02
CA SER A 44 -16.09 4.39 22.26
C SER A 44 -17.48 3.83 21.94
N LYS A 45 -18.04 3.03 22.85
CA LYS A 45 -19.39 2.45 22.70
C LYS A 45 -20.47 3.50 22.41
N ASP A 46 -20.31 4.72 22.91
CA ASP A 46 -21.31 5.78 22.81
C ASP A 46 -21.17 6.64 21.54
N ARG A 47 -20.14 6.39 20.73
CA ARG A 47 -19.84 7.16 19.50
C ARG A 47 -19.72 6.27 18.27
N LEU A 48 -20.43 5.15 18.26
CA LEU A 48 -20.45 4.28 17.10
C LEU A 48 -21.18 5.00 15.97
N PRO A 49 -20.58 5.15 14.78
CA PRO A 49 -21.28 5.74 13.67
C PRO A 49 -22.40 4.81 13.22
N GLU A 50 -23.60 5.37 13.13
CA GLU A 50 -24.83 4.67 12.76
C GLU A 50 -25.45 5.30 11.50
N GLY A 51 -26.27 4.53 10.77
CA GLY A 51 -26.94 4.99 9.55
C GLY A 51 -26.00 5.63 8.53
N GLN A 52 -26.29 6.88 8.16
CA GLN A 52 -25.56 7.62 7.12
C GLN A 52 -24.09 7.90 7.49
N GLU A 53 -23.76 8.03 8.77
CA GLU A 53 -22.38 8.21 9.22
C GLU A 53 -21.56 6.94 8.94
N ARG A 54 -22.17 5.77 9.16
CA ARG A 54 -21.55 4.48 8.86
C ARG A 54 -21.30 4.33 7.36
N ASP A 55 -22.27 4.69 6.52
CA ASP A 55 -22.12 4.61 5.06
C ASP A 55 -21.02 5.56 4.56
N SER A 56 -20.92 6.74 5.17
CA SER A 56 -19.88 7.72 4.86
C SER A 56 -18.51 7.24 5.31
N LEU A 57 -18.42 6.59 6.48
CA LEU A 57 -17.20 5.95 6.96
C LEU A 57 -16.75 4.82 6.04
N VAL A 58 -17.68 3.97 5.58
CA VAL A 58 -17.42 2.90 4.61
C VAL A 58 -16.77 3.47 3.35
N ARG A 59 -17.40 4.50 2.76
CA ARG A 59 -16.89 5.14 1.53
C ARG A 59 -15.53 5.78 1.77
N PHE A 60 -15.36 6.46 2.89
CA PHE A 60 -14.10 7.09 3.25
C PHE A 60 -12.98 6.05 3.37
N LEU A 61 -13.19 4.97 4.12
CA LEU A 61 -12.21 3.91 4.29
C LEU A 61 -11.85 3.21 2.98
N HIS A 62 -12.84 3.03 2.10
CA HIS A 62 -12.59 2.51 0.76
C HIS A 62 -11.68 3.44 -0.05
N THR A 63 -11.97 4.73 -0.09
CA THR A 63 -11.14 5.73 -0.81
C THR A 63 -9.73 5.80 -0.24
N VAL A 64 -9.58 5.77 1.10
CA VAL A 64 -8.27 5.73 1.75
C VAL A 64 -7.51 4.45 1.36
N GLY A 65 -8.19 3.30 1.35
CA GLY A 65 -7.61 2.04 0.90
C GLY A 65 -7.06 2.10 -0.52
N GLN A 66 -7.83 2.65 -1.45
CA GLN A 66 -7.40 2.86 -2.83
C GLN A 66 -6.19 3.79 -2.93
N ALA A 67 -6.20 4.90 -2.19
CA ALA A 67 -5.07 5.83 -2.16
C ALA A 67 -3.80 5.19 -1.60
N MET A 68 -3.92 4.39 -0.53
CA MET A 68 -2.78 3.65 0.04
C MET A 68 -2.23 2.61 -0.96
N GLY A 69 -3.09 1.95 -1.73
CA GLY A 69 -2.69 1.07 -2.82
C GLY A 69 -1.81 1.79 -3.85
N LEU A 70 -2.29 2.93 -4.36
CA LEU A 70 -1.54 3.77 -5.32
C LEU A 70 -0.19 4.25 -4.77
N VAL A 71 -0.15 4.66 -3.50
CA VAL A 71 1.11 5.08 -2.84
C VAL A 71 2.07 3.89 -2.73
N GLY A 72 1.57 2.69 -2.45
CA GLY A 72 2.37 1.46 -2.44
C GLY A 72 2.98 1.14 -3.80
N GLU A 73 2.18 1.20 -4.87
CA GLU A 73 2.66 1.00 -6.25
C GLU A 73 3.70 2.05 -6.65
N LEU A 74 3.47 3.31 -6.29
CA LEU A 74 4.41 4.40 -6.54
C LEU A 74 5.74 4.16 -5.83
N ALA A 75 5.71 3.75 -4.56
CA ALA A 75 6.91 3.46 -3.78
C ALA A 75 7.72 2.31 -4.41
N LEU A 76 7.06 1.23 -4.81
CA LEU A 76 7.69 0.10 -5.51
C LEU A 76 8.29 0.52 -6.86
N THR A 77 7.58 1.34 -7.62
CA THR A 77 8.05 1.85 -8.91
C THR A 77 9.28 2.73 -8.74
N LYS A 78 9.26 3.63 -7.74
CA LYS A 78 10.41 4.48 -7.40
C LYS A 78 11.62 3.64 -6.98
N GLN A 79 11.42 2.58 -6.19
CA GLN A 79 12.49 1.67 -5.81
C GLN A 79 13.10 0.97 -7.03
N ARG A 80 12.27 0.46 -7.95
CA ARG A 80 12.73 -0.19 -9.20
C ARG A 80 13.51 0.78 -10.09
N MET A 81 13.04 2.01 -10.25
CA MET A 81 13.77 3.06 -10.99
C MET A 81 15.12 3.36 -10.36
N SER A 82 15.18 3.45 -9.03
CA SER A 82 16.45 3.64 -8.32
C SER A 82 17.44 2.50 -8.56
N GLN A 83 16.96 1.25 -8.58
CA GLN A 83 17.79 0.08 -8.88
C GLN A 83 18.34 0.12 -10.30
N LEU A 84 17.50 0.47 -11.29
CA LEU A 84 17.94 0.64 -12.68
C LEU A 84 18.96 1.76 -12.82
N GLY A 85 18.80 2.86 -12.09
CA GLY A 85 19.78 3.95 -12.05
C GLY A 85 21.14 3.49 -11.54
N LEU A 86 21.18 2.65 -10.49
CA LEU A 86 22.42 2.07 -9.98
C LEU A 86 23.08 1.15 -11.01
N PHE A 87 22.31 0.28 -11.68
CA PHE A 87 22.84 -0.57 -12.75
C PHE A 87 23.43 0.25 -13.90
N TYR A 88 22.75 1.33 -14.30
CA TYR A 88 23.26 2.23 -15.34
C TYR A 88 24.57 2.89 -14.93
N GLN A 89 24.68 3.40 -13.70
CA GLN A 89 25.90 3.99 -13.16
C GLN A 89 27.06 2.99 -13.14
N VAL A 90 26.81 1.75 -12.72
CA VAL A 90 27.83 0.68 -12.72
C VAL A 90 28.26 0.36 -14.15
N ALA A 91 27.32 0.16 -15.08
CA ALA A 91 27.63 -0.13 -16.47
C ALA A 91 28.43 1.01 -17.12
N GLN A 92 28.08 2.27 -16.84
CA GLN A 92 28.82 3.43 -17.31
C GLN A 92 30.24 3.48 -16.73
N ALA A 93 30.42 3.19 -15.44
CA ALA A 93 31.75 3.14 -14.83
C ALA A 93 32.62 1.99 -15.40
N MET A 94 32.01 0.84 -15.71
CA MET A 94 32.71 -0.26 -16.37
C MET A 94 33.11 0.10 -17.80
N ALA A 95 32.21 0.72 -18.57
CA ALA A 95 32.49 1.20 -19.91
C ALA A 95 33.59 2.27 -19.91
N SER A 96 33.55 3.23 -18.99
CA SER A 96 34.58 4.28 -18.90
C SER A 96 35.94 3.73 -18.47
N THR A 97 35.97 2.72 -17.60
CA THR A 97 37.22 2.04 -17.22
C THR A 97 37.80 1.24 -18.39
N PHE A 98 36.94 0.61 -19.19
CA PHE A 98 37.35 -0.12 -20.38
C PHE A 98 37.87 0.83 -21.48
N ASP A 99 37.20 1.96 -21.71
CA ASP A 99 37.68 3.03 -22.59
C ASP A 99 39.00 3.66 -22.10
N LEU A 100 39.18 3.79 -20.78
CA LEU A 100 40.45 4.25 -20.21
C LEU A 100 41.59 3.25 -20.46
N HIS A 101 41.33 1.95 -20.30
CA HIS A 101 42.34 0.92 -20.56
C HIS A 101 42.73 0.86 -22.04
N SER A 102 41.74 0.92 -22.95
CA SER A 102 42.01 0.92 -24.39
C SER A 102 42.73 2.19 -24.87
N ALA A 103 42.46 3.34 -24.26
CA ALA A 103 43.21 4.57 -24.53
C ALA A 103 44.65 4.53 -23.99
N LEU A 104 44.90 3.85 -22.85
CA LEU A 104 46.23 3.71 -22.27
C LEU A 104 47.11 2.70 -23.03
N ASP A 105 46.52 1.64 -23.60
CA ASP A 105 47.25 0.64 -24.41
C ASP A 105 47.56 1.14 -25.84
N ALA A 106 46.92 2.23 -26.28
CA ALA A 106 47.14 2.84 -27.60
C ALA A 106 48.26 3.89 -27.62
N THR A 107 48.96 4.12 -26.50
CA THR A 107 50.17 4.95 -26.37
C THR A 107 51.42 4.11 -26.17
#